data_AF-W5Q4I2-F1
#
_entry.id   AF-W5Q4I2-F1
#
_cell.length_a   1.000
_cell.length_b   1.000
_cell.length_c   1.000
_cell.angle_alpha   90.00
_cell.angle_beta   90.00
_cell.angle_gamma   90.00
#
_symmetry.space_group_name_H-M   'P 1'
#
loop_
_entity.id
_entity.type
_entity.pdbx_description
1 polymer ?
#
loop_
_entity_poly.entity_id
_entity_poly.type
_entity_poly.pdbx_seq_one_letter_code
_entity_poly.pdbx_strand_id
1 'polypeptide(L)'
;NLDHGKAWGILTFKGKTESEAREIEQVMYHDWRLVPKHEEEAFTSFTPAPEETPCPVPYPPLLRAMILAERQKNGDPSTEEPMLSLERIRTDPWDYPENLEAKKKTKGTAV
;
A
#
# COMPACT_ATOMS: atom_id res chain seq x y z
N ASN A 1 -26.89 -21.28 12.98
CA ASN A 1 -26.95 -19.95 12.33
C ASN A 1 -25.98 -19.95 11.15
N LEU A 2 -26.20 -19.07 10.17
CA LEU A 2 -25.34 -18.88 9.00
C LEU A 2 -24.43 -17.66 9.23
N ASP A 3 -23.83 -17.60 10.41
CA ASP A 3 -23.03 -16.49 10.96
C ASP A 3 -21.54 -16.57 10.59
N HIS A 4 -21.11 -17.69 10.03
CA HIS A 4 -19.72 -17.95 9.65
C HIS A 4 -19.62 -18.31 8.17
N GLY A 5 -18.60 -17.79 7.48
CA GLY A 5 -18.33 -18.13 6.09
C GLY A 5 -17.12 -17.41 5.52
N LYS A 6 -17.01 -17.48 4.19
CA LYS A 6 -16.07 -16.69 3.39
C LYS A 6 -16.85 -15.75 2.50
N ALA A 7 -16.27 -14.60 2.18
CA ALA A 7 -16.86 -13.61 1.31
C ALA A 7 -15.83 -13.13 0.27
N TRP A 8 -16.31 -12.73 -0.89
CA TRP A 8 -15.51 -12.16 -1.98
C TRP A 8 -16.13 -10.84 -2.40
N GLY A 9 -15.28 -9.89 -2.80
CA GLY A 9 -15.72 -8.57 -3.22
C GLY A 9 -14.61 -7.74 -3.84
N ILE A 10 -14.97 -6.59 -4.41
CA ILE A 10 -14.03 -5.62 -4.96
C ILE A 10 -13.66 -4.64 -3.86
N LEU A 11 -12.37 -4.51 -3.56
CA LEU A 11 -11.91 -3.56 -2.54
C LEU A 11 -11.88 -2.14 -3.13
N THR A 12 -12.52 -1.21 -2.41
CA THR A 12 -12.27 0.22 -2.58
C THR A 12 -11.66 0.76 -1.30
N PHE A 13 -10.37 1.12 -1.33
CA PHE A 13 -9.65 1.63 -0.16
C PHE A 13 -9.24 3.08 -0.39
N LYS A 14 -9.67 3.98 0.50
CA LYS A 14 -9.41 5.44 0.41
C LYS A 14 -9.71 6.02 -0.98
N GLY A 15 -10.81 5.58 -1.58
CA GLY A 15 -11.27 6.02 -2.91
C GLY A 15 -10.56 5.38 -4.10
N LYS A 16 -9.63 4.44 -3.89
CA LYS A 16 -8.99 3.65 -4.94
C LYS A 16 -9.65 2.30 -5.05
N THR A 17 -10.31 2.05 -6.17
CA THR A 17 -11.00 0.79 -6.46
C THR A 17 -10.06 -0.17 -7.18
N GLU A 18 -9.98 -1.40 -6.70
CA GLU A 18 -9.27 -2.49 -7.38
C GLU A 18 -10.06 -2.99 -8.60
N SER A 19 -9.37 -3.57 -9.58
CA SER A 19 -10.00 -4.06 -10.81
C SER A 19 -10.71 -5.40 -10.64
N GLU A 20 -10.25 -6.23 -9.71
CA GLU A 20 -10.69 -7.61 -9.57
C GLU A 20 -11.26 -7.86 -8.17
N ALA A 21 -12.21 -8.81 -8.10
CA ALA A 21 -12.74 -9.26 -6.82
C ALA A 21 -11.75 -10.24 -6.17
N ARG A 22 -11.60 -10.13 -4.85
CA ARG A 22 -10.72 -11.00 -4.06
C ARG A 22 -11.40 -11.48 -2.77
N GLU A 23 -10.82 -12.49 -2.13
CA GLU A 23 -11.32 -12.97 -0.83
C GLU A 23 -11.13 -11.89 0.24
N ILE A 24 -12.20 -11.63 1.01
CA ILE A 24 -12.21 -10.63 2.08
C ILE A 24 -11.56 -11.20 3.34
N GLU A 25 -10.56 -10.51 3.89
CA GLU A 25 -9.94 -10.89 5.16
C GLU A 25 -10.84 -10.55 6.36
N GLN A 26 -10.61 -11.19 7.52
CA GLN A 26 -11.23 -10.82 8.79
C GLN A 26 -12.77 -10.93 8.80
N VAL A 27 -13.37 -11.78 7.96
CA VAL A 27 -14.84 -12.02 7.93
C VAL A 27 -15.41 -12.39 9.30
N MET A 28 -14.61 -13.05 10.15
CA MET A 28 -15.01 -13.46 11.51
C MET A 28 -14.86 -12.35 12.57
N TYR A 29 -14.38 -11.17 12.21
CA TYR A 29 -14.22 -10.05 13.15
C TYR A 29 -15.56 -9.39 13.39
N HIS A 30 -15.70 -8.73 14.54
CA HIS A 30 -16.97 -8.10 14.95
C HIS A 30 -17.06 -6.63 14.52
N ASP A 31 -16.15 -6.17 13.65
CA ASP A 31 -16.00 -4.76 13.26
C ASP A 31 -16.76 -4.39 11.97
N TRP A 32 -17.41 -5.37 11.31
CA TRP A 32 -18.15 -5.14 10.08
C TRP A 32 -19.42 -4.32 10.29
N ARG A 33 -19.69 -3.39 9.38
CA ARG A 33 -20.91 -2.58 9.34
C ARG A 33 -21.50 -2.58 7.93
N LEU A 34 -22.82 -2.62 7.87
CA LEU A 34 -23.56 -2.52 6.60
C LEU A 34 -23.86 -1.05 6.30
N VAL A 35 -23.55 -0.63 5.07
CA VAL A 35 -23.94 0.70 4.57
C VAL A 35 -25.43 0.65 4.14
N PRO A 36 -26.30 1.50 4.69
CA PRO A 36 -27.69 1.57 4.26
C PRO A 36 -27.83 2.06 2.82
N LYS A 37 -28.77 1.48 2.06
CA LYS A 37 -28.96 1.80 0.62
C LYS A 37 -29.18 3.29 0.33
N HIS A 38 -29.84 4.01 1.21
CA HIS A 38 -30.13 5.43 1.01
C HIS A 38 -28.92 6.34 1.32
N GLU A 39 -27.90 5.82 2.00
CA GLU A 39 -26.65 6.52 2.31
C GLU A 39 -25.52 6.13 1.36
N GLU A 40 -25.72 5.12 0.52
CA GLU A 40 -24.70 4.56 -0.38
C GLU A 40 -24.08 5.63 -1.29
N GLU A 41 -24.91 6.50 -1.86
CA GLU A 41 -24.45 7.56 -2.78
C GLU A 41 -23.62 8.62 -2.04
N ALA A 42 -24.05 9.02 -0.84
CA ALA A 42 -23.33 9.97 0.00
C ALA A 42 -22.02 9.38 0.55
N PHE A 43 -22.03 8.11 0.96
CA PHE A 43 -20.86 7.40 1.49
C PHE A 43 -19.80 7.17 0.41
N THR A 44 -20.23 6.89 -0.83
CA THR A 44 -19.32 6.65 -1.96
C THR A 44 -18.77 7.95 -2.55
N SER A 45 -19.39 9.10 -2.27
CA SER A 45 -18.91 10.38 -2.75
C SER A 45 -17.51 10.70 -2.20
N PHE A 46 -16.52 10.70 -3.09
CA PHE A 46 -15.12 10.96 -2.74
C PHE A 46 -14.48 11.87 -3.78
N THR A 47 -13.82 12.93 -3.31
CA THR A 47 -13.00 13.80 -4.16
C THR A 47 -11.54 13.48 -3.90
N PRO A 48 -10.79 12.94 -4.88
CA PRO A 48 -9.40 12.60 -4.68
C PRO A 48 -8.57 13.87 -4.44
N ALA A 49 -7.81 13.87 -3.35
CA ALA A 49 -6.77 14.87 -3.15
C ALA A 49 -5.66 14.67 -4.19
N PRO A 50 -5.00 15.74 -4.66
CA PRO A 50 -3.84 15.60 -5.52
C PRO A 50 -2.76 14.75 -4.83
N GLU A 51 -2.25 13.73 -5.52
CA GLU A 51 -1.17 12.90 -5.00
C GLU A 51 0.13 13.73 -4.96
N GLU A 52 0.67 13.95 -3.77
CA GLU A 52 2.00 14.55 -3.63
C GLU A 52 3.05 13.55 -4.13
N THR A 53 3.72 13.90 -5.22
CA THR A 53 4.86 13.12 -5.70
C THR A 53 6.00 13.28 -4.70
N PRO A 54 6.56 12.17 -4.17
CA PRO A 54 7.59 12.27 -3.14
C PRO A 54 8.83 12.95 -3.73
N CYS A 55 9.25 14.03 -3.08
CA CYS A 55 10.44 14.77 -3.49
C CYS A 55 11.69 13.87 -3.40
N PRO A 56 12.66 14.03 -4.32
CA PRO A 56 13.94 13.34 -4.22
C PRO A 56 14.67 13.74 -2.92
N VAL A 57 15.29 12.75 -2.26
CA VAL A 57 15.97 12.94 -0.97
C VAL A 57 17.47 12.71 -1.09
N PRO A 58 18.32 13.36 -0.28
CA PRO A 58 19.77 13.14 -0.36
C PRO A 58 20.16 11.71 0.05
N TYR A 59 21.22 11.18 -0.56
CA TYR A 59 21.82 9.92 -0.10
C TYR A 59 22.39 10.08 1.32
N PRO A 60 22.37 9.00 2.13
CA PRO A 60 23.00 9.02 3.45
C PRO A 60 24.51 9.28 3.34
N PRO A 61 25.15 9.82 4.41
CA PRO A 61 26.48 10.43 4.34
C PRO A 61 27.57 9.54 3.69
N LEU A 62 27.60 8.25 4.05
CA LEU A 62 28.58 7.32 3.52
C LEU A 62 28.38 7.06 2.02
N LEU A 63 27.14 6.77 1.59
CA LEU A 63 26.84 6.50 0.19
C LEU A 63 27.06 7.74 -0.67
N ARG A 64 26.68 8.92 -0.18
CA ARG A 64 26.95 10.20 -0.85
C ARG A 64 28.45 10.37 -1.10
N ALA A 65 29.29 10.15 -0.09
CA ALA A 65 30.75 10.28 -0.23
C ALA A 65 31.33 9.27 -1.22
N MET A 66 30.85 8.02 -1.20
CA MET A 66 31.29 6.98 -2.14
C MET A 66 30.95 7.33 -3.59
N ILE A 67 29.73 7.81 -3.85
CA ILE A 67 29.30 8.20 -5.21
C ILE A 67 30.16 9.34 -5.73
N LEU A 68 30.43 10.35 -4.90
CA LEU A 68 31.27 11.49 -5.29
C LEU A 68 32.73 11.07 -5.56
N ALA A 69 33.30 10.18 -4.74
CA ALA A 69 34.65 9.68 -4.95
C ALA A 69 34.78 8.89 -6.26
N GLU A 70 33.78 8.07 -6.61
CA GLU A 70 33.80 7.29 -7.86
C GLU A 70 33.67 8.20 -9.09
N ARG A 71 32.85 9.27 -9.04
CA ARG A 71 32.75 10.27 -10.13
C ARG A 71 34.09 10.96 -10.38
N GLN A 72 34.77 11.37 -9.31
CA GLN A 72 36.09 12.00 -9.40
C GLN A 72 37.12 11.05 -10.03
N LYS A 73 37.10 9.78 -9.64
CA LYS A 73 37.98 8.75 -10.20
C LYS A 73 37.73 8.51 -11.70
N ASN A 74 36.47 8.59 -12.14
CA ASN A 74 36.10 8.42 -13.55
C ASN A 74 36.24 9.70 -14.40
N GLY A 75 36.72 10.81 -13.80
CA GLY A 75 36.95 12.08 -14.48
C GLY A 75 35.67 12.84 -14.83
N ASP A 76 34.55 12.52 -14.18
CA ASP A 76 33.25 13.15 -14.43
C ASP A 76 33.18 14.53 -13.73
N PRO A 77 33.00 15.66 -14.44
CA PRO A 77 33.02 17.01 -13.85
C PRO A 77 31.71 17.40 -13.16
N SER A 78 30.75 16.49 -13.02
CA SER A 78 29.44 16.79 -12.42
C SER A 78 29.55 17.16 -10.93
N THR A 79 29.15 18.39 -10.60
CA THR A 79 29.02 18.91 -9.23
C THR A 79 27.64 18.69 -8.62
N GLU A 80 26.77 17.93 -9.30
CA GLU A 80 25.39 17.72 -8.86
C GLU A 80 25.34 16.79 -7.64
N GLU A 81 24.53 17.17 -6.64
CA GLU A 81 24.34 16.32 -5.47
C GLU A 81 23.61 15.03 -5.85
N PRO A 82 24.12 13.86 -5.43
CA PRO A 82 23.41 12.61 -5.67
C PRO A 82 22.12 12.62 -4.83
N MET A 83 20.98 12.43 -5.49
CA MET A 83 19.67 12.31 -4.84
C MET A 83 19.02 10.96 -5.14
N LEU A 84 18.33 10.40 -4.15
CA LEU A 84 17.51 9.21 -4.21
C LEU A 84 16.11 9.59 -4.70
N SER A 85 15.69 9.04 -5.85
CA SER A 85 14.31 9.14 -6.31
C SER A 85 13.41 8.20 -5.48
N LEU A 86 12.36 8.76 -4.89
CA LEU A 86 11.38 8.05 -4.07
C LEU A 86 10.10 7.67 -4.84
N GLU A 87 9.99 8.08 -6.11
CA GLU A 87 8.80 7.84 -6.96
C GLU A 87 8.43 6.36 -7.08
N ARG A 88 9.39 5.46 -6.81
CA ARG A 88 9.23 4.02 -6.99
C ARG A 88 8.64 3.28 -5.78
N ILE A 89 8.57 3.90 -4.60
CA ILE A 89 8.13 3.21 -3.39
C ILE A 89 6.69 3.61 -3.05
N ARG A 90 5.73 2.91 -3.63
CA ARG A 90 4.35 2.92 -3.10
C ARG A 90 4.36 2.14 -1.80
N THR A 91 4.45 2.85 -0.68
CA THR A 91 4.23 2.26 0.64
C THR A 91 2.74 2.18 0.86
N ASP A 92 2.17 0.99 0.73
CA ASP A 92 0.80 0.77 1.16
C ASP A 92 0.71 0.97 2.69
N PRO A 93 -0.38 1.57 3.18
CA PRO A 93 -0.58 1.72 4.62
C PRO A 93 -0.55 0.36 5.35
N TRP A 94 -0.16 0.37 6.62
CA TRP A 94 -0.08 -0.85 7.44
C TRP A 94 -1.43 -1.55 7.63
N ASP A 95 -2.53 -0.80 7.49
CA ASP A 95 -3.92 -1.25 7.59
C ASP A 95 -4.52 -1.66 6.25
N TYR A 96 -3.72 -1.70 5.17
CA TYR A 96 -4.19 -2.16 3.88
C TYR A 96 -4.58 -3.63 3.95
N PRO A 97 -5.80 -4.03 3.50
CA PRO A 97 -6.22 -5.42 3.59
C PRO A 97 -5.30 -6.33 2.76
N GLU A 98 -4.82 -7.43 3.34
CA GLU A 98 -3.93 -8.35 2.62
C GLU A 98 -4.72 -9.30 1.71
N ASN A 99 -4.06 -9.83 0.67
CA ASN A 99 -4.65 -10.86 -0.17
C ASN A 99 -4.57 -12.23 0.54
N LEU A 100 -5.73 -12.73 0.96
CA LEU A 100 -5.87 -14.02 1.65
C LEU A 100 -5.45 -15.24 0.82
N GLU A 101 -5.49 -15.18 -0.51
CA GLU A 101 -5.07 -16.29 -1.37
C GLU A 101 -3.58 -16.62 -1.19
N ALA A 102 -2.78 -15.64 -0.76
CA ALA A 102 -1.37 -15.81 -0.42
C ALA A 102 -1.14 -16.34 1.01
N LYS A 103 -2.14 -16.26 1.90
CA LYS A 103 -2.03 -16.71 3.30
C LYS A 103 -2.24 -18.22 3.41
N LYS A 104 -1.17 -18.92 3.84
CA LYS A 104 -1.24 -20.36 4.15
C LYS A 104 -2.13 -20.57 5.37
N LYS A 105 -3.17 -21.40 5.23
CA LYS A 105 -4.04 -21.80 6.34
C LYS A 105 -3.23 -22.45 7.46
N THR A 106 -3.40 -21.99 8.68
CA THR A 106 -2.92 -22.64 9.90
C THR A 106 -3.64 -23.98 10.08
N LYS A 107 -2.87 -25.08 10.17
CA LYS A 107 -3.41 -26.39 10.55
C LYS A 107 -3.71 -26.32 12.05
N GLY A 108 -5.00 -26.38 12.41
CA GLY A 108 -5.41 -26.47 13.81
C GLY A 108 -5.15 -27.87 14.36
N THR A 109 -4.38 -27.96 15.44
CA THR A 109 -4.40 -29.11 16.34
C THR A 109 -5.49 -28.84 17.38
N ALA A 110 -6.53 -29.66 17.41
CA ALA A 110 -7.52 -29.62 18.49
C ALA A 110 -6.85 -30.16 19.77
N VAL A 111 -6.98 -29.42 20.87
CA VAL A 111 -6.50 -29.81 22.21
C VAL A 111 -7.66 -30.44 22.97
#